data_AF-A8FAH8-F1
#
_entry.id   AF-A8FAH8-F1
#
_cell.length_a   1.000
_cell.length_b   1.000
_cell.length_c   1.000
_cell.angle_alpha   90.00
_cell.angle_beta   90.00
_cell.angle_gamma   90.00
#
_symmetry.space_group_name_H-M   'P 1'
#
loop_
_entity.id
_entity.type
_entity.pdbx_description
1 polymer ?
#
loop_
_entity_poly.entity_id
_entity_poly.type
_entity_poly.pdbx_seq_one_letter_code
_entity_poly.pdbx_strand_id
1 'polypeptide(L)' 'MVLEDTKNVMKKAVSLAKQLEGNWTARMKMALNKVYIEHYLSQPLTREVIERLLLKGMSFRRIKKHYNVGMQEISSLLAK' A
#
# COMPACT_ATOMS: atom_id res chain seq x y z
N MET A 1 3.38 -11.60 2.88
CA MET A 1 1.92 -11.80 2.82
C MET A 1 1.65 -13.28 2.87
N VAL A 2 0.69 -13.68 3.69
CA VAL A 2 0.22 -15.07 3.74
C VAL A 2 -0.87 -15.27 2.69
N LEU A 3 -1.17 -16.51 2.33
CA LEU A 3 -2.21 -16.85 1.34
C LEU A 3 -3.57 -16.24 1.71
N GLU A 4 -3.91 -16.21 3.00
CA GLU A 4 -5.16 -15.65 3.50
C GLU A 4 -5.26 -14.13 3.26
N ASP A 5 -4.15 -13.41 3.46
CA ASP A 5 -4.06 -11.97 3.13
C ASP A 5 -4.28 -11.74 1.65
N THR A 6 -3.74 -12.63 0.82
CA THR A 6 -3.83 -12.53 -0.64
C THR A 6 -5.26 -12.69 -1.12
N LYS A 7 -6.00 -13.69 -0.60
CA LYS A 7 -7.42 -13.89 -0.90
C LYS A 7 -8.26 -12.67 -0.49
N ASN A 8 -8.03 -12.15 0.71
CA ASN A 8 -8.75 -10.99 1.22
C ASN A 8 -8.46 -9.71 0.42
N VAL A 9 -7.20 -9.48 0.05
CA VAL A 9 -6.80 -8.37 -0.82
C VAL A 9 -7.51 -8.48 -2.17
N MET A 10 -7.52 -9.66 -2.79
CA MET A 10 -8.17 -9.86 -4.07
C MET A 10 -9.68 -9.65 -4.01
N LYS A 11 -10.36 -10.19 -2.98
CA LYS A 11 -11.79 -9.98 -2.79
C LYS A 11 -12.15 -8.49 -2.67
N LYS A 12 -11.39 -7.74 -1.86
CA LYS A 12 -11.57 -6.29 -1.70
C LYS A 12 -11.29 -5.53 -3.00
N ALA A 13 -10.22 -5.87 -3.70
CA ALA A 13 -9.85 -5.22 -4.95
C ALA A 13 -10.89 -5.45 -6.06
N VAL A 14 -11.41 -6.67 -6.19
CA VAL A 14 -12.50 -6.99 -7.13
C VAL A 14 -13.75 -6.19 -6.80
N SER A 15 -14.13 -6.09 -5.53
CA SER A 15 -15.26 -5.27 -5.10
C SER A 15 -15.08 -3.80 -5.46
N LEU A 16 -13.89 -3.24 -5.23
CA LEU A 16 -13.56 -1.85 -5.58
C LEU A 16 -13.58 -1.61 -7.10
N ALA A 17 -13.00 -2.50 -7.90
CA ALA A 17 -12.96 -2.33 -9.35
C ALA A 17 -14.34 -2.39 -10.02
N LYS A 18 -15.30 -3.11 -9.41
CA LYS A 18 -16.70 -3.10 -9.88
C LYS A 18 -17.38 -1.74 -9.73
N GLN A 19 -16.92 -0.92 -8.78
CA GLN A 19 -17.45 0.43 -8.54
C GLN A 19 -16.79 1.50 -9.42
N LEU A 20 -15.71 1.16 -10.12
CA LEU A 20 -15.02 2.08 -11.03
C LEU A 20 -15.55 1.89 -12.45
N GLU A 21 -15.49 2.95 -13.24
CA GLU A 21 -15.89 2.96 -14.65
C GLU A 21 -14.68 2.80 -15.59
N GLY A 22 -14.93 2.32 -16.82
CA GLY A 22 -13.91 2.16 -17.86
C GLY A 22 -13.29 0.76 -17.99
N ASN A 23 -12.07 0.69 -18.51
CA ASN A 23 -11.39 -0.57 -18.85
C ASN A 23 -11.12 -1.44 -17.61
N TRP A 24 -11.52 -2.72 -17.65
CA TRP A 24 -11.39 -3.65 -16.53
C TRP A 24 -9.95 -3.78 -15.99
N THR A 25 -8.97 -3.92 -16.88
CA THR A 25 -7.56 -4.10 -16.50
C THR A 25 -7.03 -2.87 -15.76
N ALA A 26 -7.34 -1.67 -16.26
CA ALA A 26 -6.98 -0.42 -15.59
C ALA A 26 -7.64 -0.30 -14.21
N ARG A 27 -8.95 -0.57 -14.13
CA ARG A 27 -9.71 -0.57 -12.86
C ARG A 27 -9.12 -1.54 -11.85
N MET A 28 -8.77 -2.74 -12.31
CA MET A 28 -8.20 -3.76 -11.44
C MET A 28 -6.82 -3.36 -10.93
N LYS A 29 -5.97 -2.80 -11.78
CA LYS A 29 -4.67 -2.27 -11.37
C LYS A 29 -4.80 -1.17 -10.33
N MET A 30 -5.74 -0.24 -10.51
CA MET A 30 -6.01 0.84 -9.56
C MET A 30 -6.53 0.31 -8.23
N ALA A 31 -7.54 -0.56 -8.27
CA ALA A 31 -8.14 -1.14 -7.07
C ALA A 31 -7.11 -1.98 -6.27
N LEU A 32 -6.31 -2.80 -6.95
CA LEU A 32 -5.24 -3.57 -6.30
C LEU A 32 -4.23 -2.65 -5.64
N ASN A 33 -3.73 -1.63 -6.33
CA ASN A 33 -2.78 -0.69 -5.74
C ASN A 33 -3.35 -0.01 -4.50
N LYS A 34 -4.63 0.39 -4.52
CA LYS A 34 -5.30 0.98 -3.35
C LYS A 34 -5.33 0.01 -2.17
N VAL A 35 -5.81 -1.21 -2.38
CA VAL A 35 -5.92 -2.22 -1.31
C VAL A 35 -4.55 -2.64 -0.78
N TYR A 36 -3.53 -2.75 -1.64
CA TYR A 36 -2.16 -3.02 -1.19
C TYR A 36 -1.61 -1.91 -0.31
N ILE A 37 -1.79 -0.65 -0.72
CA ILE A 37 -1.36 0.51 0.08
C ILE A 37 -2.06 0.49 1.45
N GLU A 38 -3.38 0.29 1.48
CA GLU A 38 -4.15 0.18 2.73
C GLU A 38 -3.65 -0.97 3.62
N HIS A 39 -3.35 -2.14 3.03
CA HIS A 39 -2.80 -3.27 3.77
C HIS A 39 -1.45 -2.95 4.40
N TYR A 40 -0.50 -2.39 3.65
CA TYR A 40 0.81 -2.03 4.21
C TYR A 40 0.73 -0.89 5.21
N LEU A 41 -0.21 0.04 5.05
CA LEU A 41 -0.47 1.13 6.01
C LEU A 41 -1.08 0.64 7.34
N SER A 42 -1.65 -0.57 7.36
CA SER A 42 -2.17 -1.20 8.57
C SER A 42 -1.09 -1.94 9.39
N GLN A 43 0.11 -2.09 8.83
CA GLN A 43 1.24 -2.75 9.48
C GLN A 43 2.10 -1.74 10.25
N PRO A 44 2.91 -2.19 11.23
CA PRO A 44 3.87 -1.31 11.89
C PRO A 44 4.89 -0.75 10.89
N LEU A 45 5.45 0.42 11.19
CA LEU A 45 6.46 1.07 10.35
C LEU A 45 7.77 0.27 10.39
N THR A 46 8.07 -0.47 9.32
CA THR A 46 9.34 -1.16 9.10
C THR A 46 9.97 -0.76 7.77
N ARG A 47 11.24 -1.14 7.57
CA ARG A 47 11.94 -0.96 6.28
C ARG A 47 11.15 -1.57 5.12
N GLU A 48 10.71 -2.82 5.26
CA GLU A 48 10.00 -3.50 4.17
C GLU A 48 8.68 -2.79 3.85
N VAL A 49 7.95 -2.33 4.87
CA VAL A 49 6.70 -1.59 4.67
C VAL A 49 6.95 -0.29 3.90
N ILE A 50 7.99 0.48 4.25
CA ILE A 50 8.35 1.71 3.55
C ILE A 50 8.68 1.41 2.08
N GLU A 51 9.56 0.45 1.82
CA GLU A 51 9.96 0.08 0.46
C GLU A 51 8.76 -0.38 -0.37
N ARG A 52 7.89 -1.23 0.19
CA ARG A 52 6.67 -1.70 -0.48
C ARG A 52 5.71 -0.56 -0.81
N LEU A 53 5.56 0.42 0.09
CA LEU A 53 4.71 1.59 -0.13
C LEU A 53 5.28 2.50 -1.23
N LEU A 54 6.60 2.73 -1.24
CA LEU A 54 7.29 3.50 -2.28
C LEU A 54 7.13 2.83 -3.66
N LEU A 55 7.30 1.51 -3.74
CA LEU A 55 7.08 0.74 -4.97
C LEU A 55 5.64 0.83 -5.49
N LYS A 56 4.68 1.12 -4.61
CA LYS A 56 3.27 1.36 -4.96
C LYS A 56 2.95 2.83 -5.26
N GLY A 57 3.96 3.69 -5.31
CA GLY A 57 3.82 5.10 -5.69
C GLY A 57 3.39 6.02 -4.55
N MET A 58 3.48 5.58 -3.29
CA MET A 58 3.35 6.50 -2.16
C MET A 58 4.60 7.35 -2.03
N SER A 59 4.42 8.64 -1.70
CA SER A 59 5.55 9.53 -1.39
C SER A 59 5.90 9.47 0.08
N PHE A 60 7.16 9.78 0.41
CA PHE A 60 7.61 9.94 1.80
C PHE A 60 6.73 10.91 2.60
N ARG A 61 6.19 11.96 1.97
CA ARG A 61 5.25 12.87 2.61
C ARG A 61 4.00 12.15 3.13
N ARG A 62 3.40 11.27 2.32
CA ARG A 62 2.19 10.51 2.71
C ARG A 62 2.51 9.49 3.80
N ILE A 63 3.64 8.80 3.69
CA ILE A 63 4.09 7.82 4.68
C ILE A 63 4.31 8.51 6.04
N LYS A 64 5.09 9.61 6.07
CA LYS A 64 5.32 10.39 7.31
C LYS A 64 4.02 10.86 7.96
N LYS A 65 3.09 11.38 7.16
CA LYS A 65 1.80 11.86 7.66
C LYS A 65 0.97 10.73 8.28
N HIS A 66 0.98 9.54 7.67
CA HIS A 66 0.20 8.40 8.16
C HIS A 66 0.74 7.86 9.49
N TYR A 67 2.06 7.71 9.60
CA TYR A 67 2.71 7.14 10.80
C TYR A 67 3.06 8.19 11.86
N ASN A 68 2.85 9.47 11.58
CA ASN A 68 3.21 10.60 12.44
C ASN A 68 4.71 10.62 12.83
N VAL A 69 5.58 10.41 11.84
CA VAL A 69 7.04 10.29 12.03
C VAL A 69 7.84 11.34 11.23
N GLY A 70 9.05 11.63 11.71
CA GLY A 70 10.01 12.49 11.02
C GLY A 70 10.72 11.83 9.83
N MET A 71 11.42 12.63 9.01
CA MET A 71 12.26 12.08 7.93
C MET A 71 13.47 11.32 8.48
N GLN A 72 14.01 11.73 9.63
CA GLN A 72 15.13 11.07 10.28
C GLN A 72 14.81 9.62 10.65
N GLU A 73 13.60 9.36 11.17
CA GLU A 73 13.13 8.02 11.49
C GLU A 73 12.96 7.14 10.24
N ILE A 74 12.43 7.69 9.15
CA ILE A 74 12.36 6.96 7.88
C ILE A 74 13.76 6.65 7.34
N SER A 75 14.66 7.63 7.36
CA SER A 75 16.03 7.44 6.89
C SER A 75 16.79 6.41 7.73
N SER A 76 16.59 6.38 9.06
CA SER A 76 17.26 5.41 9.93
C SER A 76 16.77 3.98 9.69
N LEU A 77 15.50 3.80 9.32
CA LEU A 77 14.94 2.51 8.91
C LEU A 77 15.45 2.06 7.54
N LEU A 78 15.72 2.99 6.61
CA LEU A 78 16.20 2.67 5.25
C LEU A 78 17.73 2.53 5.16
N ALA A 79 18.48 3.07 6.12
CA ALA A 79 19.95 3.03 6.14
C ALA A 79 20.52 1.72 6.69
N LYS A 80 19.69 0.90 7.34
CA LYS A 80 20.00 -0.48 7.74
C LYS A 80 19.59 -1.41 6.62
#